data_AF-A0ABD0USC7-F1
#
_entry.id   AF-A0ABD0USC7-F1
#
_cell.length_a   1.000
_cell.length_b   1.000
_cell.length_c   1.000
_cell.angle_alpha   90.00
_cell.angle_beta   90.00
_cell.angle_gamma   90.00
#
_symmetry.space_group_name_H-M   'P 1'
#
loop_
_entity.id
_entity.type
_entity.pdbx_description
1 polymer ?
#
loop_
_entity_poly.entity_id
_entity_poly.type
_entity_poly.pdbx_seq_one_letter_code
_entity_poly.pdbx_strand_id
1 'polypeptide(L)'
;MEETVAGTIGNIFSGADKEVLVEVVRLIQKQGLNGCRGNWKEFLNSYDRKFGDSLSDPSKRSVDVLVAFLKSFNQTKDLMFIGKLFRYLRDQKASEKYIKNSMDEESPEQRLVRLTMEHPQYRRHYSCDSYDKDWIIIPLGDMSKERKPKYMLSVDCEMVLCDDGTEEVVKVCVVDKKLMVKLKKLVNPKKSVADYRTEITGVSAEDLVGVTCSLVDIQGFMEKLLKHGTILVGHSVHNDLRALKIAHARVIDTSYIFKYSEVRPTYTPSLNSLCKTVLGYEVRKENEPHDCRKDAEAAMRLVLAKLEHGFDDPIKIVKRVPDFSHAMLLHRIPVDVPCQELKKVFPQDFTVEIKADLKVRGHFYSTRAIFKDASEASNVFQRIEGPEKKDSEGRPQKLVYLKLSTGQITSFYVCKISSSSPPEDSKRQRTSSFIGPEGRTCSSESCKHANEIIRLKQELSAREDEILNLQKILADLTGEH
;
A
#
# COMPACT_ATOMS: atom_id res chain seq x y z
N MET A 1 -20.68 5.97 30.95
CA MET A 1 -19.62 5.35 30.13
C MET A 1 -18.67 6.39 29.53
N GLU A 2 -19.14 7.52 28.99
CA GLU A 2 -18.25 8.57 28.43
C GLU A 2 -17.41 9.32 29.49
N GLU A 3 -17.96 9.64 30.67
CA GLU A 3 -17.19 10.26 31.77
C GLU A 3 -16.08 9.35 32.32
N THR A 4 -16.32 8.02 32.35
CA THR A 4 -15.35 7.02 32.79
C THR A 4 -14.18 6.90 31.81
N VAL A 5 -14.44 7.09 30.50
CA VAL A 5 -13.42 7.13 29.45
C VAL A 5 -12.60 8.42 29.54
N ALA A 6 -13.23 9.58 29.78
CA ALA A 6 -12.53 10.85 29.94
C ALA A 6 -11.58 10.87 31.16
N GLY A 7 -12.02 10.34 32.31
CA GLY A 7 -11.19 10.22 33.51
C GLY A 7 -10.00 9.27 33.36
N THR A 8 -10.13 8.23 32.54
CA THR A 8 -9.05 7.28 32.23
C THR A 8 -8.03 7.87 31.26
N ILE A 9 -8.45 8.74 30.34
CA ILE A 9 -7.58 9.38 29.34
C ILE A 9 -6.72 10.50 29.95
N GLY A 10 -7.21 11.20 30.98
CA GLY A 10 -6.47 12.28 31.66
C GLY A 10 -5.10 11.88 32.25
N ASN A 11 -4.90 10.59 32.52
CA ASN A 11 -3.65 10.03 33.06
C ASN A 11 -2.80 9.26 32.03
N ILE A 12 -3.22 9.12 30.77
CA ILE A 12 -2.51 8.33 29.75
C ILE A 12 -1.09 8.87 29.47
N PHE A 13 -0.91 10.18 29.55
CA PHE A 13 0.35 10.84 29.22
C PHE A 13 1.29 11.04 30.43
N SER A 14 0.92 10.55 31.62
CA SER A 14 1.75 10.68 32.82
C SER A 14 3.03 9.86 32.67
N GLY A 15 4.20 10.46 32.92
CA GLY A 15 5.50 9.81 32.75
C GLY A 15 5.84 9.43 31.30
N ALA A 16 5.13 10.01 30.33
CA ALA A 16 5.32 9.71 28.92
C ALA A 16 6.68 10.18 28.39
N ASP A 17 7.26 9.38 27.50
CA ASP A 17 8.49 9.73 26.79
C ASP A 17 8.26 10.95 25.87
N LYS A 18 9.17 11.92 25.93
CA LYS A 18 9.06 13.17 25.17
C LYS A 18 8.98 12.94 23.65
N GLU A 19 9.77 12.03 23.09
CA GLU A 19 9.79 11.80 21.64
C GLU A 19 8.47 11.21 21.15
N VAL A 20 7.85 10.34 21.96
CA VAL A 20 6.51 9.80 21.68
C VAL A 20 5.49 10.93 21.65
N LEU A 21 5.50 11.81 22.66
CA LEU A 21 4.59 12.96 22.71
C LEU A 21 4.76 13.89 21.51
N VAL A 22 6.01 14.19 21.13
CA VAL A 22 6.34 15.02 19.96
C VAL A 22 5.72 14.43 18.69
N GLU A 23 5.87 13.13 18.48
CA GLU A 23 5.35 12.47 17.28
C GLU A 23 3.82 12.41 17.26
N VAL A 24 3.18 12.19 18.42
CA VAL A 24 1.72 12.30 18.56
C VAL A 24 1.24 13.70 18.17
N VAL A 25 1.88 14.77 18.68
CA VAL A 25 1.51 16.15 18.32
C VAL A 25 1.66 16.39 16.82
N ARG A 26 2.78 15.96 16.21
CA ARG A 26 2.99 16.11 14.75
C ARG A 26 1.90 15.43 13.92
N LEU A 27 1.49 14.22 14.31
CA LEU A 27 0.44 13.49 13.61
C LEU A 27 -0.93 14.14 13.81
N ILE A 28 -1.26 14.63 15.00
CA ILE A 28 -2.47 15.43 15.25
C ILE A 28 -2.49 16.67 14.36
N GLN A 29 -1.37 17.39 14.26
CA GLN A 29 -1.24 18.55 13.38
C GLN A 29 -1.47 18.18 11.91
N LYS A 30 -0.88 17.07 11.44
CA LYS A 30 -1.05 16.58 10.07
C LYS A 30 -2.50 16.20 9.76
N GLN A 31 -3.23 15.69 10.75
CA GLN A 31 -4.64 15.35 10.64
C GLN A 31 -5.58 16.56 10.80
N GLY A 32 -5.05 17.76 11.06
CA GLY A 32 -5.87 18.97 11.22
C GLY A 32 -6.79 18.95 12.44
N LEU A 33 -6.45 18.17 13.47
CA LEU A 33 -7.27 18.04 14.67
C LEU A 33 -7.09 19.25 15.60
N ASN A 34 -8.21 19.72 16.17
CA ASN A 34 -8.27 20.91 17.01
C ASN A 34 -8.82 20.59 18.40
N GLY A 35 -8.14 21.07 19.43
CA GLY A 35 -8.64 21.01 20.81
C GLY A 35 -9.58 22.18 21.12
N CYS A 36 -10.01 22.27 22.38
CA CYS A 36 -10.83 23.40 22.85
C CYS A 36 -10.09 24.76 22.81
N ARG A 37 -8.76 24.72 22.65
CA ARG A 37 -7.89 25.89 22.47
C ARG A 37 -7.34 26.01 21.05
N GLY A 38 -8.03 25.40 20.08
CA GLY A 38 -7.66 25.47 18.67
C GLY A 38 -6.60 24.45 18.25
N ASN A 39 -5.98 24.72 17.11
CA ASN A 39 -4.85 23.93 16.61
C ASN A 39 -3.58 24.18 17.45
N TRP A 40 -2.50 23.44 17.16
CA TRP A 40 -1.26 23.54 17.92
C TRP A 40 -0.68 24.96 18.01
N LYS A 41 -0.76 25.77 16.94
CA LYS A 41 -0.22 27.13 16.95
C LYS A 41 -1.10 28.07 17.77
N GLU A 42 -2.42 27.97 17.63
CA GLU A 42 -3.40 28.71 18.42
C GLU A 42 -3.28 28.38 19.92
N PHE A 43 -3.11 27.10 20.25
CA PHE A 43 -2.82 26.65 21.60
C PHE A 43 -1.54 27.30 22.13
N LEU A 44 -0.44 27.26 21.38
CA LEU A 44 0.84 27.85 21.81
C LEU A 44 0.72 29.36 22.06
N ASN A 45 0.04 30.09 21.18
CA ASN A 45 -0.18 31.54 21.33
C ASN A 45 -0.98 31.88 22.60
N SER A 46 -1.94 31.04 22.98
CA SER A 46 -2.76 31.28 24.17
C SER A 46 -2.15 30.72 25.47
N TYR A 47 -1.33 29.67 25.40
CA TYR A 47 -0.81 28.93 26.55
C TYR A 47 0.64 29.29 26.90
N ASP A 48 1.53 29.39 25.90
CA ASP A 48 2.96 29.70 26.09
C ASP A 48 3.25 31.15 25.70
N ARG A 49 2.89 32.10 26.58
CA ARG A 49 3.07 33.54 26.34
C ARG A 49 4.53 33.96 26.13
N LYS A 50 5.50 33.14 26.53
CA LYS A 50 6.93 33.45 26.43
C LYS A 50 7.43 33.28 25.00
N PHE A 51 6.98 32.23 24.33
CA PHE A 51 7.48 31.88 23.00
C PHE A 51 6.40 31.88 21.92
N GLY A 52 5.12 31.75 22.26
CA GLY A 52 4.00 31.69 21.31
C GLY A 52 4.22 30.65 20.22
N ASP A 53 3.70 30.91 19.02
CA ASP A 53 3.88 30.06 17.84
C ASP A 53 5.23 30.21 17.12
N SER A 54 6.06 31.18 17.53
CA SER A 54 7.40 31.42 16.95
C SER A 54 8.32 30.19 17.02
N LEU A 55 8.06 29.29 17.98
CA LEU A 55 8.70 27.98 18.14
C LEU A 55 7.69 26.83 17.97
N SER A 56 7.05 26.76 16.81
CA SER A 56 5.98 25.77 16.55
C SER A 56 6.43 24.31 16.40
N ASP A 57 7.74 24.00 16.35
CA ASP A 57 8.19 22.61 16.33
C ASP A 57 7.95 21.93 17.69
N PRO A 58 7.13 20.87 17.78
CA PRO A 58 6.85 20.19 19.04
C PRO A 58 8.11 19.66 19.73
N SER A 59 9.17 19.32 18.98
CA SER A 59 10.42 18.82 19.56
C SER A 59 11.12 19.84 20.47
N LYS A 60 10.88 21.13 20.23
CA LYS A 60 11.45 22.26 20.97
C LYS A 60 10.63 22.63 22.21
N ARG A 61 9.53 21.93 22.50
CA ARG A 61 8.67 22.19 23.66
C ARG A 61 8.96 21.27 24.83
N SER A 62 8.59 21.71 26.03
CA SER A 62 8.66 20.88 27.24
C SER A 62 7.57 19.80 27.20
N VAL A 63 7.79 18.73 27.96
CA VAL A 63 6.80 17.65 28.13
C VAL A 63 5.47 18.22 28.62
N ASP A 64 5.48 19.16 29.58
CA ASP A 64 4.27 19.75 30.14
C ASP A 64 3.44 20.50 29.09
N VAL A 65 4.08 21.22 28.17
CA VAL A 65 3.37 21.93 27.08
C VAL A 65 2.74 20.94 26.12
N LEU A 66 3.45 19.86 25.75
CA LEU A 66 2.92 18.80 24.88
C LEU A 66 1.71 18.12 25.54
N VAL A 67 1.85 17.73 26.82
CA VAL A 67 0.76 17.09 27.58
C VAL A 67 -0.43 18.03 27.74
N ALA A 68 -0.19 19.32 28.01
CA ALA A 68 -1.26 20.31 28.14
C ALA A 68 -2.05 20.49 26.83
N PHE A 69 -1.37 20.46 25.67
CA PHE A 69 -2.05 20.48 24.38
C PHE A 69 -2.90 19.23 24.14
N LEU A 70 -2.35 18.04 24.40
CA LEU A 70 -3.11 16.78 24.24
C LEU A 70 -4.32 16.72 25.17
N LYS A 71 -4.21 17.31 26.37
CA LYS A 71 -5.32 17.46 27.32
C LYS A 71 -6.32 18.55 26.95
N SER A 72 -6.04 19.39 25.95
CA SER A 72 -7.00 20.40 25.46
C SER A 72 -8.11 19.78 24.60
N PHE A 73 -7.97 18.53 24.16
CA PHE A 73 -9.03 17.82 23.46
C PHE A 73 -10.12 17.39 24.43
N ASN A 74 -11.38 17.63 24.08
CA ASN A 74 -12.54 17.28 24.90
C ASN A 74 -13.54 16.36 24.18
N GLN A 75 -13.44 16.23 22.85
CA GLN A 75 -14.28 15.34 22.08
C GLN A 75 -13.88 13.88 22.33
N THR A 76 -14.83 13.05 22.77
CA THR A 76 -14.61 11.63 23.08
C THR A 76 -13.91 10.88 21.95
N LYS A 77 -14.32 11.14 20.69
CA LYS A 77 -13.74 10.51 19.50
C LYS A 77 -12.26 10.85 19.31
N ASP A 78 -11.89 12.11 19.50
CA ASP A 78 -10.52 12.58 19.32
C ASP A 78 -9.63 12.10 20.46
N LEU A 79 -10.13 12.13 21.70
CA LEU A 79 -9.41 11.58 22.85
C LEU A 79 -9.15 10.08 22.71
N MET A 80 -10.12 9.30 22.21
CA MET A 80 -9.93 7.88 21.90
C MET A 80 -8.87 7.68 20.82
N PHE A 81 -8.90 8.48 19.75
CA PHE A 81 -7.91 8.43 18.68
C PHE A 81 -6.50 8.78 19.17
N ILE A 82 -6.35 9.89 19.90
CA ILE A 82 -5.08 10.31 20.48
C ILE A 82 -4.54 9.25 21.45
N GLY A 83 -5.39 8.69 22.31
CA GLY A 83 -5.01 7.62 23.24
C GLY A 83 -4.61 6.32 22.53
N LYS A 84 -5.25 5.98 21.40
CA LYS A 84 -4.83 4.88 20.51
C LYS A 84 -3.44 5.19 19.93
N LEU A 85 -3.28 6.35 19.30
CA LEU A 85 -2.05 6.79 18.65
C LEU A 85 -0.85 6.81 19.61
N PHE A 86 -1.04 7.39 20.79
CA PHE A 86 -0.01 7.45 21.82
C PHE A 86 0.44 6.06 22.25
N ARG A 87 -0.50 5.13 22.50
CA ARG A 87 -0.16 3.75 22.86
C ARG A 87 0.64 3.06 21.75
N TYR A 88 0.25 3.23 20.48
CA TYR A 88 0.98 2.66 19.36
C TYR A 88 2.43 3.16 19.28
N LEU A 89 2.64 4.48 19.29
CA LEU A 89 3.96 5.06 19.19
C LEU A 89 4.84 4.73 20.41
N ARG A 90 4.24 4.69 21.61
CA ARG A 90 4.91 4.23 22.82
C ARG A 90 5.36 2.77 22.69
N ASP A 91 4.46 1.90 22.24
CA ASP A 91 4.73 0.47 22.09
C ASP A 91 5.79 0.22 20.99
N GLN A 92 5.74 0.97 19.89
CA GLN A 92 6.76 0.95 18.84
C GLN A 92 8.13 1.37 19.39
N LYS A 93 8.19 2.48 20.12
CA LYS A 93 9.44 2.94 20.74
C LYS A 93 9.99 1.95 21.78
N ALA A 94 9.10 1.35 22.57
CA ALA A 94 9.48 0.30 23.52
C ALA A 94 10.06 -0.92 22.80
N SER A 95 9.46 -1.33 21.68
CA SER A 95 9.98 -2.40 20.82
C SER A 95 11.36 -2.07 20.26
N GLU A 96 11.55 -0.87 19.70
CA GLU A 96 12.84 -0.39 19.17
C GLU A 96 13.93 -0.36 20.25
N LYS A 97 13.60 0.12 21.46
CA LYS A 97 14.53 0.13 22.60
C LYS A 97 14.88 -1.27 23.09
N TYR A 98 13.89 -2.16 23.17
CA TYR A 98 14.11 -3.57 23.53
C TYR A 98 15.08 -4.23 22.55
N ILE A 99 14.78 -4.10 21.26
CA ILE A 99 15.59 -4.59 20.14
C ILE A 99 17.04 -4.10 20.23
N LYS A 100 17.26 -2.80 20.50
CA LYS A 100 18.60 -2.23 20.58
C LYS A 100 19.40 -2.73 21.79
N ASN A 101 18.73 -3.09 22.87
CA ASN A 101 19.35 -3.46 24.14
C ASN A 101 19.55 -4.98 24.31
N SER A 102 18.93 -5.83 23.47
CA SER A 102 18.89 -7.29 23.66
C SER A 102 19.62 -8.08 22.56
N MET A 103 20.63 -7.50 21.90
CA MET A 103 21.27 -8.13 20.73
C MET A 103 21.91 -9.50 21.03
N ASP A 104 22.37 -9.76 22.26
CA ASP A 104 23.07 -11.00 22.61
C ASP A 104 22.16 -12.09 23.23
N GLU A 105 20.91 -11.76 23.60
CA GLU A 105 19.97 -12.68 24.27
C GLU A 105 18.63 -12.88 23.53
N GLU A 106 18.48 -12.35 22.31
CA GLU A 106 17.23 -12.43 21.56
C GLU A 106 16.91 -13.84 21.04
N SER A 107 15.64 -14.25 21.14
CA SER A 107 15.16 -15.48 20.49
C SER A 107 15.25 -15.36 18.96
N PRO A 108 15.48 -16.46 18.22
CA PRO A 108 15.54 -16.45 16.75
C PRO A 108 14.33 -15.78 16.07
N GLU A 109 13.13 -15.95 16.59
CA GLU A 109 11.91 -15.32 16.07
C GLU A 109 11.93 -13.80 16.26
N GLN A 110 12.40 -13.34 17.42
CA GLN A 110 12.54 -11.92 17.71
C GLN A 110 13.59 -11.25 16.82
N ARG A 111 14.66 -11.96 16.49
CA ARG A 111 15.65 -11.51 15.52
C ARG A 111 15.02 -11.25 14.15
N LEU A 112 14.09 -12.09 13.69
CA LEU A 112 13.38 -11.87 12.42
C LEU A 112 12.44 -10.65 12.45
N VAL A 113 11.81 -10.38 13.60
CA VAL A 113 11.04 -9.15 13.81
C VAL A 113 11.96 -7.93 13.70
N ARG A 114 13.14 -7.98 14.35
CA ARG A 114 14.15 -6.93 14.27
C ARG A 114 14.63 -6.70 12.83
N LEU A 115 14.94 -7.75 12.07
CA LEU A 115 15.33 -7.64 10.67
C LEU A 115 14.24 -6.98 9.80
N THR A 116 12.96 -7.25 10.11
CA THR A 116 11.84 -6.57 9.44
C THR A 116 11.86 -5.07 9.73
N MET A 117 12.09 -4.68 10.99
CA MET A 117 12.13 -3.28 11.42
C MET A 117 13.36 -2.51 10.91
N GLU A 118 14.50 -3.19 10.77
CA GLU A 118 15.75 -2.61 10.25
C GLU A 118 15.74 -2.38 8.74
N HIS A 119 14.76 -2.95 8.01
CA HIS A 119 14.67 -2.76 6.58
C HIS A 119 14.47 -1.27 6.21
N PRO A 120 15.20 -0.70 5.24
CA PRO A 120 15.15 0.72 4.93
C PRO A 120 13.76 1.26 4.58
N GLN A 121 12.87 0.40 4.07
CA GLN A 121 11.49 0.77 3.72
C GLN A 121 10.48 0.57 4.86
N TYR A 122 10.87 -0.06 5.97
CA TYR A 122 9.96 -0.37 7.08
C TYR A 122 9.23 0.88 7.57
N ARG A 123 9.98 1.95 7.90
CA ARG A 123 9.41 3.21 8.39
C ARG A 123 8.40 3.82 7.43
N ARG A 124 8.57 3.65 6.12
CA ARG A 124 7.64 4.18 5.11
C ARG A 124 6.37 3.34 4.99
N HIS A 125 6.49 2.02 5.07
CA HIS A 125 5.39 1.10 4.81
C HIS A 125 4.55 0.78 6.05
N TYR A 126 5.17 0.79 7.23
CA TYR A 126 4.54 0.53 8.53
C TYR A 126 4.29 1.83 9.33
N SER A 127 4.39 3.01 8.71
CA SER A 127 4.07 4.27 9.39
C SER A 127 2.57 4.45 9.65
N CYS A 128 2.32 5.19 10.72
CA CYS A 128 1.02 5.57 11.25
C CYS A 128 0.26 6.62 10.40
N ASP A 129 0.86 7.11 9.32
CA ASP A 129 0.41 8.31 8.59
C ASP A 129 -1.01 8.21 8.01
N SER A 130 -1.58 7.01 7.96
CA SER A 130 -2.91 6.69 7.40
C SER A 130 -3.90 6.17 8.44
N TYR A 131 -3.58 6.23 9.73
CA TYR A 131 -4.48 5.72 10.76
C TYR A 131 -5.65 6.68 10.93
N ASP A 132 -6.84 6.17 10.61
CA ASP A 132 -8.11 6.81 10.84
C ASP A 132 -8.83 6.14 12.04
N LYS A 133 -9.98 6.67 12.44
CA LYS A 133 -10.78 6.26 13.60
C LYS A 133 -11.13 4.77 13.61
N ASP A 134 -11.26 4.17 12.42
CA ASP A 134 -11.59 2.76 12.18
C ASP A 134 -10.43 1.77 12.44
N TRP A 135 -9.23 2.26 12.72
CA TRP A 135 -8.09 1.39 12.99
C TRP A 135 -8.17 0.79 14.41
N ILE A 136 -7.87 -0.51 14.51
CA ILE A 136 -7.61 -1.17 15.78
C ILE A 136 -6.11 -1.27 16.01
N ILE A 137 -5.69 -1.10 17.27
CA ILE A 137 -4.29 -1.12 17.66
C ILE A 137 -4.09 -2.26 18.63
N ILE A 138 -3.28 -3.23 18.24
CA ILE A 138 -2.98 -4.40 19.06
C ILE A 138 -1.88 -4.01 20.05
N PRO A 139 -2.14 -4.01 21.37
CA PRO A 139 -1.14 -3.65 22.35
C PRO A 139 -0.02 -4.68 22.38
N LEU A 140 1.22 -4.22 22.57
CA LEU A 140 2.39 -5.11 22.57
C LEU A 140 2.39 -6.11 23.74
N GLY A 141 1.73 -5.75 24.85
CA GLY A 141 1.76 -6.49 26.11
C GLY A 141 3.00 -6.16 26.96
N ASP A 142 3.09 -6.75 28.17
CA ASP A 142 4.25 -6.58 29.05
C ASP A 142 5.42 -7.47 28.59
N MET A 143 6.30 -6.88 27.78
CA MET A 143 7.50 -7.54 27.24
C MET A 143 8.49 -7.99 28.32
N SER A 144 8.42 -7.45 29.55
CA SER A 144 9.33 -7.82 30.64
C SER A 144 9.02 -9.19 31.24
N LYS A 145 7.76 -9.65 31.11
CA LYS A 145 7.28 -10.94 31.62
C LYS A 145 7.21 -12.03 30.55
N GLU A 146 7.09 -11.66 29.28
CA GLU A 146 6.99 -12.60 28.16
C GLU A 146 8.34 -12.75 27.44
N ARG A 147 9.28 -13.45 28.09
CA ARG A 147 10.64 -13.72 27.56
C ARG A 147 10.69 -14.54 26.26
N LYS A 148 9.56 -15.07 25.78
CA LYS A 148 9.46 -15.82 24.51
C LYS A 148 8.12 -15.53 23.83
N PRO A 149 8.08 -15.24 22.51
CA PRO A 149 6.82 -15.19 21.77
C PRO A 149 6.16 -16.56 21.85
N LYS A 150 4.93 -16.64 22.40
CA LYS A 150 4.25 -17.95 22.53
C LYS A 150 3.73 -18.47 21.19
N TYR A 151 3.38 -17.58 20.25
CA TYR A 151 2.72 -17.94 19.01
C TYR A 151 3.18 -17.09 17.81
N MET A 152 3.33 -17.75 16.67
CA MET A 152 3.43 -17.12 15.35
C MET A 152 2.17 -17.46 14.56
N LEU A 153 1.59 -16.46 13.91
CA LEU A 153 0.46 -16.59 12.99
C LEU A 153 0.83 -15.95 11.66
N SER A 154 0.55 -16.62 10.55
CA SER A 154 0.75 -16.03 9.21
C SER A 154 -0.58 -15.58 8.64
N VAL A 155 -0.61 -14.41 8.02
CA VAL A 155 -1.79 -13.82 7.39
C VAL A 155 -1.53 -13.49 5.93
N ASP A 156 -2.57 -13.62 5.12
CA ASP A 156 -2.63 -13.07 3.77
C ASP A 156 -4.09 -12.70 3.44
N CYS A 157 -4.26 -11.64 2.65
CA CYS A 157 -5.54 -11.11 2.21
C CYS A 157 -5.62 -11.00 0.69
N GLU A 158 -6.84 -11.18 0.16
CA GLU A 158 -7.19 -10.73 -1.19
C GLU A 158 -7.95 -9.41 -1.09
N MET A 159 -7.58 -8.44 -1.94
CA MET A 159 -8.15 -7.09 -1.93
C MET A 159 -8.65 -6.65 -3.30
N VAL A 160 -9.79 -5.95 -3.31
CA VAL A 160 -10.42 -5.38 -4.50
C VAL A 160 -10.23 -3.87 -4.56
N LEU A 161 -10.34 -3.29 -5.74
CA LEU A 161 -10.31 -1.83 -5.94
C LEU A 161 -11.71 -1.25 -5.82
N CYS A 162 -11.88 -0.23 -4.98
CA CYS A 162 -13.13 0.51 -4.82
C CYS A 162 -13.20 1.71 -5.78
N ASP A 163 -14.40 2.25 -5.97
CA ASP A 163 -14.65 3.41 -6.86
C ASP A 163 -13.87 4.66 -6.46
N ASP A 164 -13.61 4.85 -5.16
CA ASP A 164 -12.82 5.96 -4.63
C ASP A 164 -11.29 5.75 -4.76
N GLY A 165 -10.87 4.68 -5.44
CA GLY A 165 -9.47 4.32 -5.65
C GLY A 165 -8.80 3.66 -4.45
N THR A 166 -9.52 3.41 -3.35
CA THR A 166 -9.00 2.66 -2.20
C THR A 166 -9.13 1.14 -2.39
N GLU A 167 -8.45 0.35 -1.56
CA GLU A 167 -8.52 -1.10 -1.60
C GLU A 167 -9.23 -1.62 -0.35
N GLU A 168 -10.14 -2.60 -0.52
CA GLU A 168 -10.83 -3.27 0.58
C GLU A 168 -10.61 -4.79 0.52
N VAL A 169 -10.50 -5.41 1.70
CA VAL A 169 -10.33 -6.85 1.83
C VAL A 169 -11.62 -7.57 1.47
N VAL A 170 -11.52 -8.62 0.66
CA VAL A 170 -12.64 -9.50 0.30
C VAL A 170 -12.43 -10.95 0.72
N LYS A 171 -11.19 -11.32 1.06
CA LYS A 171 -10.86 -12.65 1.56
C LYS A 171 -9.65 -12.54 2.49
N VAL A 172 -9.66 -13.26 3.60
CA VAL A 172 -8.55 -13.31 4.54
C VAL A 172 -8.31 -14.75 4.97
N CYS A 173 -7.04 -15.15 5.10
CA CYS A 173 -6.67 -16.39 5.75
C CYS A 173 -5.56 -16.17 6.77
N VAL A 174 -5.69 -16.83 7.92
CA VAL A 174 -4.69 -16.89 8.98
C VAL A 174 -4.39 -18.35 9.27
N VAL A 175 -3.11 -18.70 9.33
CA VAL A 175 -2.62 -20.05 9.70
C VAL A 175 -1.64 -19.96 10.86
N ASP A 176 -1.55 -21.02 11.67
CA ASP A 176 -0.52 -21.12 12.71
C ASP A 176 0.79 -21.72 12.19
N LYS A 177 1.78 -21.85 13.09
CA LYS A 177 3.07 -22.51 12.78
C LYS A 177 2.96 -23.97 12.32
N LYS A 178 1.85 -24.65 12.59
CA LYS A 178 1.57 -26.01 12.11
C LYS A 178 0.83 -26.01 10.78
N LEU A 179 0.69 -24.83 10.15
CA LEU A 179 -0.06 -24.59 8.92
C LEU A 179 -1.56 -24.90 9.06
N MET A 180 -2.07 -24.90 10.30
CA MET A 180 -3.49 -25.10 10.56
C MET A 180 -4.24 -23.77 10.46
N VAL A 181 -5.31 -23.76 9.68
CA VAL A 181 -6.18 -22.58 9.50
C VAL A 181 -6.81 -22.16 10.83
N LYS A 182 -6.63 -20.89 11.20
CA LYS A 182 -7.26 -20.24 12.37
C LYS A 182 -8.37 -19.28 11.97
N LEU A 183 -8.26 -18.68 10.80
CA LEU A 183 -9.28 -17.84 10.20
C LEU A 183 -9.25 -18.05 8.68
N LYS A 184 -10.40 -18.26 8.05
CA LYS A 184 -10.56 -18.21 6.60
C LYS A 184 -11.97 -17.72 6.31
N LYS A 185 -12.10 -16.52 5.77
CA LYS A 185 -13.40 -15.86 5.56
C LYS A 185 -13.38 -15.03 4.29
N LEU A 186 -14.51 -15.04 3.58
CA LEU A 186 -14.87 -13.97 2.66
C LEU A 186 -15.37 -12.78 3.47
N VAL A 187 -15.10 -11.58 2.98
CA VAL A 187 -15.42 -10.32 3.64
C VAL A 187 -16.25 -9.49 2.67
N ASN A 188 -17.36 -8.97 3.16
CA ASN A 188 -18.20 -8.06 2.42
C ASN A 188 -17.57 -6.66 2.48
N PRO A 189 -17.11 -6.09 1.34
CA PRO A 189 -16.59 -4.75 1.30
C PRO A 189 -17.70 -3.75 1.64
N LYS A 190 -17.37 -2.72 2.40
CA LYS A 190 -18.31 -1.67 2.78
C LYS A 190 -18.55 -0.70 1.63
N LYS A 191 -17.54 -0.50 0.78
CA LYS A 191 -17.60 0.39 -0.38
C LYS A 191 -17.96 -0.37 -1.64
N SER A 192 -18.51 0.38 -2.61
CA SER A 192 -18.72 -0.11 -3.97
C SER A 192 -17.39 -0.48 -4.62
N VAL A 193 -17.37 -1.68 -5.21
CA VAL A 193 -16.20 -2.26 -5.86
C VAL A 193 -16.17 -1.84 -7.33
N ALA A 194 -15.10 -1.15 -7.73
CA ALA A 194 -14.83 -0.79 -9.13
C ALA A 194 -14.25 -1.96 -9.93
N ASP A 195 -13.39 -2.76 -9.28
CA ASP A 195 -12.70 -3.87 -9.92
C ASP A 195 -12.33 -4.95 -8.89
N TYR A 196 -12.93 -6.13 -9.06
CA TYR A 196 -12.71 -7.32 -8.23
C TYR A 196 -11.34 -7.97 -8.46
N ARG A 197 -10.69 -7.67 -9.59
CA ARG A 197 -9.42 -8.27 -10.00
C ARG A 197 -9.47 -9.79 -9.92
N THR A 198 -10.56 -10.40 -10.39
CA THR A 198 -10.85 -11.84 -10.20
C THR A 198 -9.73 -12.73 -10.73
N GLU A 199 -9.03 -12.31 -11.78
CA GLU A 199 -7.85 -12.98 -12.32
C GLU A 199 -6.66 -13.02 -11.34
N ILE A 200 -6.63 -12.10 -10.37
CA ILE A 200 -5.65 -12.04 -9.28
C ILE A 200 -6.24 -12.58 -7.99
N THR A 201 -7.41 -12.13 -7.54
CA THR A 201 -7.96 -12.45 -6.21
C THR A 201 -8.65 -13.82 -6.17
N GLY A 202 -9.03 -14.35 -7.33
CA GLY A 202 -9.91 -15.52 -7.43
C GLY A 202 -11.30 -15.29 -6.83
N VAL A 203 -11.73 -14.03 -6.67
CA VAL A 203 -13.03 -13.63 -6.11
C VAL A 203 -13.81 -12.83 -7.15
N SER A 204 -15.06 -13.22 -7.38
CA SER A 204 -16.02 -12.56 -8.25
C SER A 204 -17.08 -11.79 -7.45
N ALA A 205 -17.93 -11.01 -8.13
CA ALA A 205 -19.06 -10.35 -7.49
C ALA A 205 -20.07 -11.37 -6.93
N GLU A 206 -20.27 -12.47 -7.66
CA GLU A 206 -21.15 -13.57 -7.32
C GLU A 206 -20.71 -14.28 -6.04
N ASP A 207 -19.39 -14.43 -5.82
CA ASP A 207 -18.83 -15.03 -4.60
C ASP A 207 -19.13 -14.20 -3.34
N LEU A 208 -19.38 -12.90 -3.49
CA LEU A 208 -19.68 -11.99 -2.37
C LEU A 208 -21.19 -11.86 -2.10
N VAL A 209 -22.05 -12.40 -2.96
CA VAL A 209 -23.50 -12.37 -2.75
C VAL A 209 -23.86 -13.11 -1.46
N GLY A 210 -24.52 -12.41 -0.53
CA GLY A 210 -24.94 -12.97 0.76
C GLY A 210 -23.83 -13.11 1.79
N VAL A 211 -22.59 -12.67 1.50
CA VAL A 211 -21.53 -12.60 2.51
C VAL A 211 -21.88 -11.51 3.52
N THR A 212 -21.97 -11.88 4.80
CA THR A 212 -22.34 -10.96 5.90
C THR A 212 -21.15 -10.53 6.75
N CYS A 213 -20.02 -11.26 6.67
CA CYS A 213 -18.83 -10.97 7.45
C CYS A 213 -18.23 -9.63 7.02
N SER A 214 -18.14 -8.68 7.94
CA SER A 214 -17.60 -7.35 7.69
C SER A 214 -16.12 -7.25 8.07
N LEU A 215 -15.47 -6.14 7.68
CA LEU A 215 -14.13 -5.82 8.17
C LEU A 215 -14.06 -5.75 9.71
N VAL A 216 -15.11 -5.25 10.37
CA VAL A 216 -15.18 -5.15 11.84
C VAL A 216 -15.18 -6.53 12.48
N ASP A 217 -15.86 -7.50 11.87
CA ASP A 217 -15.84 -8.89 12.35
C ASP A 217 -14.43 -9.48 12.24
N ILE A 218 -13.75 -9.26 11.11
CA ILE A 218 -12.36 -9.68 10.92
C ILE A 218 -11.43 -9.02 11.93
N GLN A 219 -11.56 -7.73 12.17
CA GLN A 219 -10.81 -7.02 13.21
C GLN A 219 -11.03 -7.64 14.60
N GLY A 220 -12.27 -8.01 14.94
CA GLY A 220 -12.59 -8.70 16.20
C GLY A 220 -11.97 -10.10 16.30
N PHE A 221 -11.89 -10.86 15.20
CA PHE A 221 -11.17 -12.14 15.17
C PHE A 221 -9.66 -11.94 15.32
N MET A 222 -9.09 -11.01 14.54
CA MET A 222 -7.66 -10.70 14.58
C MET A 222 -7.22 -10.18 15.94
N GLU A 223 -8.01 -9.34 16.59
CA GLU A 223 -7.72 -8.85 17.94
C GLU A 223 -7.60 -10.00 18.95
N LYS A 224 -8.45 -11.03 18.86
CA LYS A 224 -8.36 -12.21 19.72
C LYS A 224 -7.11 -13.03 19.41
N LEU A 225 -6.78 -13.18 18.12
CA LEU A 225 -5.64 -13.98 17.64
C LEU A 225 -4.29 -13.33 17.94
N LEU A 226 -4.18 -12.00 17.88
CA LEU A 226 -2.93 -11.25 18.01
C LEU A 226 -2.59 -10.83 19.44
N LYS A 227 -3.37 -11.26 20.45
CA LYS A 227 -3.09 -11.00 21.87
C LYS A 227 -1.80 -11.69 22.33
N HIS A 228 -1.33 -11.30 23.51
CA HIS A 228 -0.23 -11.96 24.24
C HIS A 228 1.09 -12.01 23.46
N GLY A 229 1.47 -10.89 22.84
CA GLY A 229 2.76 -10.77 22.16
C GLY A 229 2.93 -11.68 20.95
N THR A 230 1.82 -12.17 20.36
CA THR A 230 1.84 -12.98 19.12
C THR A 230 2.59 -12.24 18.02
N ILE A 231 3.42 -12.97 17.26
CA ILE A 231 4.13 -12.44 16.10
C ILE A 231 3.31 -12.73 14.84
N LEU A 232 3.04 -11.69 14.06
CA LEU A 232 2.40 -11.81 12.76
C LEU A 232 3.45 -12.04 11.66
N VAL A 233 3.20 -13.02 10.81
CA VAL A 233 4.04 -13.41 9.67
C VAL A 233 3.26 -13.15 8.38
N GLY A 234 3.96 -12.86 7.28
CA GLY A 234 3.37 -12.84 5.94
C GLY A 234 4.34 -12.27 4.92
N HIS A 235 3.84 -11.82 3.77
CA HIS A 235 4.66 -11.28 2.69
C HIS A 235 4.15 -9.91 2.24
N SER A 236 4.96 -8.85 2.40
CA SER A 236 4.51 -7.47 2.23
C SER A 236 3.30 -7.11 3.13
N VAL A 237 3.36 -7.57 4.39
CA VAL A 237 2.25 -7.60 5.38
C VAL A 237 1.65 -6.22 5.67
N HIS A 238 2.40 -5.15 5.42
CA HIS A 238 1.91 -3.79 5.53
C HIS A 238 0.68 -3.51 4.64
N ASN A 239 0.53 -4.22 3.51
CA ASN A 239 -0.65 -4.08 2.66
C ASN A 239 -1.87 -4.74 3.30
N ASP A 240 -1.71 -5.95 3.83
CA ASP A 240 -2.75 -6.67 4.59
C ASP A 240 -3.19 -5.87 5.81
N LEU A 241 -2.25 -5.41 6.63
CA LEU A 241 -2.54 -4.61 7.82
C LEU A 241 -3.25 -3.31 7.49
N ARG A 242 -2.92 -2.67 6.36
CA ARG A 242 -3.62 -1.46 5.89
C ARG A 242 -5.05 -1.77 5.46
N ALA A 243 -5.27 -2.81 4.68
CA ALA A 243 -6.61 -3.24 4.25
C ALA A 243 -7.47 -3.68 5.44
N LEU A 244 -6.86 -4.35 6.43
CA LEU A 244 -7.50 -4.76 7.67
C LEU A 244 -7.68 -3.60 8.67
N LYS A 245 -7.04 -2.45 8.43
CA LYS A 245 -6.94 -1.32 9.37
C LYS A 245 -6.48 -1.77 10.77
N ILE A 246 -5.41 -2.57 10.81
CA ILE A 246 -4.82 -3.10 12.06
C ILE A 246 -3.40 -2.56 12.20
N ALA A 247 -3.11 -1.93 13.33
CA ALA A 247 -1.75 -1.60 13.73
C ALA A 247 -1.21 -2.69 14.67
N HIS A 248 -0.17 -3.38 14.23
CA HIS A 248 0.49 -4.44 14.99
C HIS A 248 2.00 -4.34 14.82
N ALA A 249 2.73 -4.29 15.94
CA ALA A 249 4.16 -3.97 15.93
C ALA A 249 5.07 -5.19 15.72
N ARG A 250 4.64 -6.41 16.10
CA ARG A 250 5.48 -7.61 16.03
C ARG A 250 5.27 -8.35 14.72
N VAL A 251 5.89 -7.83 13.65
CA VAL A 251 5.74 -8.39 12.30
C VAL A 251 7.05 -9.02 11.83
N ILE A 252 6.96 -10.20 11.23
CA ILE A 252 7.98 -10.81 10.38
C ILE A 252 7.50 -10.70 8.94
N ASP A 253 8.07 -9.78 8.17
CA ASP A 253 7.76 -9.60 6.76
C ASP A 253 8.78 -10.37 5.90
N THR A 254 8.33 -11.46 5.27
CA THR A 254 9.20 -12.29 4.43
C THR A 254 9.77 -11.52 3.24
N SER A 255 9.14 -10.42 2.81
CA SER A 255 9.69 -9.57 1.75
C SER A 255 10.93 -8.77 2.20
N TYR A 256 11.16 -8.62 3.51
CA TYR A 256 12.26 -7.83 4.09
C TYR A 256 13.37 -8.68 4.72
N ILE A 257 13.05 -9.83 5.30
CA ILE A 257 14.04 -10.66 6.02
C ILE A 257 14.92 -11.50 5.07
N PHE A 258 14.56 -11.59 3.80
CA PHE A 258 15.33 -12.25 2.76
C PHE A 258 15.97 -11.21 1.84
N LYS A 259 17.29 -11.22 1.76
CA LYS A 259 18.08 -10.31 0.92
C LYS A 259 18.71 -11.08 -0.23
N TYR A 260 18.77 -10.49 -1.41
CA TYR A 260 19.60 -10.99 -2.51
C TYR A 260 20.97 -10.29 -2.52
N SER A 261 22.03 -11.01 -2.86
CA SER A 261 23.42 -10.48 -2.84
C SER A 261 23.70 -9.37 -3.84
N GLU A 262 22.95 -9.31 -4.95
CA GLU A 262 23.27 -8.49 -6.14
C GLU A 262 22.20 -7.44 -6.47
N VAL A 263 21.34 -7.11 -5.50
CA VAL A 263 20.25 -6.15 -5.70
C VAL A 263 20.36 -5.00 -4.72
N ARG A 264 19.62 -3.92 -5.00
CA ARG A 264 19.54 -2.78 -4.09
C ARG A 264 18.99 -3.23 -2.73
N PRO A 265 19.46 -2.65 -1.61
CA PRO A 265 18.96 -2.99 -0.28
C PRO A 265 17.46 -2.75 -0.07
N THR A 266 16.82 -1.96 -0.94
CA THR A 266 15.37 -1.68 -0.92
C THR A 266 14.57 -2.62 -1.81
N TYR A 267 15.22 -3.53 -2.53
CA TYR A 267 14.52 -4.48 -3.38
C TYR A 267 13.91 -5.59 -2.53
N THR A 268 12.64 -5.87 -2.77
CA THR A 268 11.89 -6.95 -2.11
C THR A 268 11.57 -8.04 -3.13
N PRO A 269 11.95 -9.31 -2.87
CA PRO A 269 11.59 -10.43 -3.75
C PRO A 269 10.10 -10.73 -3.68
N SER A 270 9.54 -11.32 -4.75
CA SER A 270 8.18 -11.86 -4.71
C SER A 270 8.10 -13.14 -3.88
N LEU A 271 6.92 -13.44 -3.33
CA LEU A 271 6.69 -14.67 -2.57
C LEU A 271 7.02 -15.92 -3.41
N ASN A 272 6.58 -15.95 -4.68
CA ASN A 272 6.81 -17.09 -5.56
C ASN A 272 8.32 -17.32 -5.81
N SER A 273 9.08 -16.25 -6.03
CA SER A 273 10.52 -16.33 -6.23
C SER A 273 11.24 -16.80 -4.95
N LEU A 274 10.81 -16.33 -3.77
CA LEU A 274 11.33 -16.84 -2.49
C LEU A 274 11.02 -18.32 -2.29
N CYS A 275 9.77 -18.75 -2.50
CA CYS A 275 9.40 -20.16 -2.36
C CYS A 275 10.21 -21.04 -3.30
N LYS A 276 10.39 -20.62 -4.55
CA LYS A 276 11.17 -21.38 -5.53
C LYS A 276 12.62 -21.54 -5.09
N THR A 277 13.24 -20.47 -4.59
CA THR A 277 14.65 -20.49 -4.21
C THR A 277 14.90 -21.17 -2.86
N VAL A 278 14.04 -20.93 -1.87
CA VAL A 278 14.25 -21.40 -0.48
C VAL A 278 13.59 -22.74 -0.23
N LEU A 279 12.37 -22.96 -0.76
CA LEU A 279 11.57 -24.16 -0.50
C LEU A 279 11.58 -25.15 -1.67
N GLY A 280 12.16 -24.79 -2.82
CA GLY A 280 12.25 -25.64 -4.00
C GLY A 280 10.94 -25.82 -4.77
N TYR A 281 9.90 -25.02 -4.50
CA TYR A 281 8.63 -25.09 -5.21
C TYR A 281 8.03 -23.70 -5.48
N GLU A 282 7.22 -23.59 -6.52
CA GLU A 282 6.47 -22.37 -6.85
C GLU A 282 5.12 -22.37 -6.11
N VAL A 283 4.79 -21.30 -5.40
CA VAL A 283 3.52 -21.17 -4.67
C VAL A 283 2.33 -21.08 -5.64
N ARG A 284 2.55 -20.60 -6.86
CA ARG A 284 1.55 -20.58 -7.93
C ARG A 284 2.17 -20.62 -9.32
N LYS A 285 1.41 -21.19 -10.25
CA LYS A 285 1.74 -21.23 -11.68
C LYS A 285 1.46 -19.90 -12.36
N GLU A 286 1.90 -19.78 -13.60
CA GLU A 286 1.55 -18.64 -14.45
C GLU A 286 0.04 -18.52 -14.66
N ASN A 287 -0.49 -17.32 -14.42
CA ASN A 287 -1.91 -16.98 -14.53
C ASN A 287 -2.84 -17.76 -13.57
N GLU A 288 -2.28 -18.42 -12.56
CA GLU A 288 -3.07 -18.97 -11.45
C GLU A 288 -3.47 -17.82 -10.52
N PRO A 289 -4.78 -17.67 -10.21
CA PRO A 289 -5.23 -16.70 -9.23
C PRO A 289 -4.57 -16.94 -7.87
N HIS A 290 -4.57 -15.88 -7.07
CA HIS A 290 -4.12 -15.94 -5.71
C HIS A 290 -5.10 -16.71 -4.82
N ASP A 291 -4.53 -17.49 -3.90
CA ASP A 291 -5.23 -18.06 -2.77
C ASP A 291 -4.47 -17.69 -1.50
N CYS A 292 -5.10 -16.82 -0.72
CA CYS A 292 -4.59 -16.36 0.56
C CYS A 292 -4.21 -17.47 1.55
N ARG A 293 -4.80 -18.68 1.47
CA ARG A 293 -4.36 -19.79 2.33
C ARG A 293 -3.00 -20.31 1.87
N LYS A 294 -2.82 -20.57 0.57
CA LYS A 294 -1.52 -21.00 0.01
C LYS A 294 -0.42 -19.99 0.34
N ASP A 295 -0.73 -18.70 0.30
CA ASP A 295 0.24 -17.63 0.56
C ASP A 295 0.60 -17.50 2.03
N ALA A 296 -0.39 -17.51 2.92
CA ALA A 296 -0.15 -17.51 4.34
C ALA A 296 0.68 -18.75 4.75
N GLU A 297 0.37 -19.93 4.22
CA GLU A 297 1.16 -21.16 4.44
C GLU A 297 2.59 -21.03 3.90
N ALA A 298 2.76 -20.49 2.69
CA ALA A 298 4.06 -20.30 2.06
C ALA A 298 4.95 -19.32 2.84
N ALA A 299 4.41 -18.18 3.27
CA ALA A 299 5.12 -17.22 4.10
C ALA A 299 5.54 -17.82 5.45
N MET A 300 4.66 -18.60 6.10
CA MET A 300 5.01 -19.33 7.32
C MET A 300 6.14 -20.34 7.07
N ARG A 301 6.06 -21.13 5.98
CA ARG A 301 7.11 -22.10 5.62
C ARG A 301 8.46 -21.42 5.38
N LEU A 302 8.49 -20.25 4.74
CA LEU A 302 9.72 -19.48 4.55
C LEU A 302 10.34 -19.06 5.88
N VAL A 303 9.53 -18.59 6.83
CA VAL A 303 10.01 -18.24 8.18
C VAL A 303 10.53 -19.47 8.90
N LEU A 304 9.79 -20.58 8.90
CA LEU A 304 10.22 -21.84 9.52
C LEU A 304 11.53 -22.35 8.93
N ALA A 305 11.66 -22.36 7.60
CA ALA A 305 12.89 -22.75 6.91
C ALA A 305 14.07 -21.85 7.33
N LYS A 306 13.86 -20.53 7.43
CA LYS A 306 14.89 -19.59 7.87
C LYS A 306 15.32 -19.83 9.32
N LEU A 307 14.37 -20.19 10.20
CA LEU A 307 14.64 -20.52 11.60
C LEU A 307 15.39 -21.85 11.77
N GLU A 308 15.06 -22.87 10.96
CA GLU A 308 15.67 -24.20 11.01
C GLU A 308 17.12 -24.22 10.52
N HIS A 309 17.38 -23.52 9.41
CA HIS A 309 18.69 -23.61 8.74
C HIS A 309 19.71 -22.57 9.26
N GLY A 310 19.27 -21.57 10.04
CA GLY A 310 20.09 -20.48 10.57
C GLY A 310 20.69 -19.58 9.49
N PHE A 311 20.29 -18.30 9.39
CA PHE A 311 20.76 -17.46 8.27
C PHE A 311 21.00 -15.98 8.57
N ASP A 312 22.12 -15.49 8.03
CA ASP A 312 22.34 -14.13 7.50
C ASP A 312 22.75 -14.11 6.01
N ASP A 313 23.07 -15.26 5.40
CA ASP A 313 23.64 -15.27 4.05
C ASP A 313 22.63 -14.78 3.00
N PRO A 314 23.00 -13.80 2.15
CA PRO A 314 22.14 -13.35 1.07
C PRO A 314 21.86 -14.49 0.09
N ILE A 315 20.60 -14.61 -0.32
CA ILE A 315 20.20 -15.59 -1.34
C ILE A 315 20.85 -15.18 -2.68
N LYS A 316 21.52 -16.13 -3.33
CA LYS A 316 22.02 -15.93 -4.69
C LYS A 316 20.89 -16.11 -5.69
N ILE A 317 20.71 -15.17 -6.60
CA ILE A 317 19.67 -15.24 -7.63
C ILE A 317 20.13 -16.24 -8.71
N VAL A 318 19.50 -17.42 -8.75
CA VAL A 318 19.90 -18.53 -9.64
C VAL A 318 19.52 -18.29 -11.13
N LYS A 319 18.64 -17.32 -11.42
CA LYS A 319 18.29 -16.92 -12.79
C LYS A 319 18.24 -15.39 -12.90
N ARG A 320 19.05 -14.82 -13.81
CA ARG A 320 19.00 -13.40 -14.14
C ARG A 320 17.55 -12.97 -14.35
N VAL A 321 17.13 -12.01 -13.54
CA VAL A 321 16.12 -10.99 -13.87
C VAL A 321 16.04 -10.83 -15.40
N PRO A 322 14.87 -10.93 -16.05
CA PRO A 322 14.77 -10.51 -17.43
C PRO A 322 15.25 -9.06 -17.51
N ASP A 323 16.30 -8.79 -18.27
CA ASP A 323 16.91 -7.48 -18.33
C ASP A 323 15.93 -6.50 -19.00
N PHE A 324 15.25 -5.68 -18.20
CA PHE A 324 14.35 -4.63 -18.67
C PHE A 324 15.06 -3.29 -18.87
N SER A 325 16.39 -3.25 -18.90
CA SER A 325 17.13 -2.01 -19.17
C SER A 325 16.80 -1.38 -20.52
N HIS A 326 16.27 -2.17 -21.46
CA HIS A 326 15.72 -1.75 -22.74
C HIS A 326 14.29 -1.18 -22.66
N ALA A 327 13.73 -0.96 -21.47
CA ALA A 327 12.38 -0.45 -21.29
C ALA A 327 12.33 0.78 -20.37
N MET A 328 11.28 1.59 -20.54
CA MET A 328 10.91 2.68 -19.64
C MET A 328 9.51 2.46 -19.08
N LEU A 329 9.32 2.84 -17.81
CA LEU A 329 8.01 2.88 -17.17
C LEU A 329 7.35 4.24 -17.43
N LEU A 330 6.15 4.23 -17.99
CA LEU A 330 5.28 5.40 -18.09
C LEU A 330 4.20 5.26 -17.03
N HIS A 331 4.08 6.21 -16.11
CA HIS A 331 3.14 6.11 -14.99
C HIS A 331 2.42 7.43 -14.71
N ARG A 332 1.28 7.32 -14.01
CA ARG A 332 0.31 8.42 -13.80
C ARG A 332 -0.24 9.00 -15.11
N ILE A 333 -0.50 8.15 -16.09
CA ILE A 333 -1.14 8.56 -17.34
C ILE A 333 -2.65 8.63 -17.11
N PRO A 334 -3.33 9.75 -17.36
CA PRO A 334 -4.79 9.81 -17.23
C PRO A 334 -5.50 8.77 -18.12
N VAL A 335 -6.55 8.11 -17.60
CA VAL A 335 -7.25 7.00 -18.30
C VAL A 335 -7.94 7.40 -19.60
N ASP A 336 -8.18 8.69 -19.81
CA ASP A 336 -8.69 9.27 -21.05
C ASP A 336 -7.62 9.42 -22.13
N VAL A 337 -6.33 9.27 -21.81
CA VAL A 337 -5.21 9.38 -22.76
C VAL A 337 -4.98 8.04 -23.47
N PRO A 338 -5.18 7.96 -24.80
CA PRO A 338 -4.93 6.73 -25.56
C PRO A 338 -3.43 6.37 -25.62
N CYS A 339 -3.12 5.08 -25.59
CA CYS A 339 -1.72 4.62 -25.61
C CYS A 339 -0.99 4.98 -26.91
N GLN A 340 -1.70 5.12 -28.03
CA GLN A 340 -1.09 5.54 -29.29
C GLN A 340 -0.53 6.97 -29.22
N GLU A 341 -1.17 7.85 -28.44
CA GLU A 341 -0.73 9.24 -28.27
C GLU A 341 0.60 9.33 -27.50
N LEU A 342 0.89 8.35 -26.64
CA LEU A 342 2.12 8.33 -25.83
C LEU A 342 3.39 8.26 -26.67
N LYS A 343 3.31 7.71 -27.88
CA LYS A 343 4.46 7.64 -28.80
C LYS A 343 4.99 9.02 -29.17
N LYS A 344 4.15 10.07 -29.15
CA LYS A 344 4.51 11.45 -29.51
C LYS A 344 5.52 12.08 -28.53
N VAL A 345 5.65 11.53 -27.33
CA VAL A 345 6.66 11.99 -26.35
C VAL A 345 8.07 11.56 -26.75
N PHE A 346 8.19 10.47 -27.51
CA PHE A 346 9.49 9.95 -27.88
C PHE A 346 9.98 10.60 -29.19
N PRO A 347 11.28 10.86 -29.33
CA PRO A 347 11.83 11.39 -30.57
C PRO A 347 11.54 10.44 -31.75
N GLN A 348 11.21 11.01 -32.92
CA GLN A 348 10.73 10.26 -34.09
C GLN A 348 11.79 9.35 -34.73
N ASP A 349 13.07 9.56 -34.41
CA ASP A 349 14.20 8.76 -34.90
C ASP A 349 14.30 7.37 -34.25
N PHE A 350 13.48 7.08 -33.23
CA PHE A 350 13.51 5.80 -32.52
C PHE A 350 12.23 4.99 -32.70
N THR A 351 12.39 3.67 -32.82
CA THR A 351 11.25 2.75 -32.86
C THR A 351 10.85 2.38 -31.44
N VAL A 352 9.70 2.88 -30.99
CA VAL A 352 9.19 2.62 -29.65
C VAL A 352 7.91 1.79 -29.70
N GLU A 353 7.93 0.64 -29.05
CA GLU A 353 6.75 -0.19 -28.83
C GLU A 353 6.14 0.13 -27.47
N ILE A 354 4.88 0.55 -27.45
CA ILE A 354 4.14 0.73 -26.20
C ILE A 354 3.39 -0.56 -25.92
N LYS A 355 3.71 -1.22 -24.81
CA LYS A 355 2.99 -2.44 -24.42
C LYS A 355 1.53 -2.11 -24.07
N ALA A 356 0.62 -3.00 -24.44
CA ALA A 356 -0.79 -2.89 -24.07
C ALA A 356 -1.10 -3.33 -22.62
N ASP A 357 -0.06 -3.60 -21.82
CA ASP A 357 -0.18 -4.08 -20.44
C ASP A 357 -0.52 -2.91 -19.48
N LEU A 358 -1.78 -2.45 -19.56
CA LEU A 358 -2.27 -1.26 -18.87
C LEU A 358 -2.61 -1.57 -17.41
N LYS A 359 -1.76 -1.10 -16.49
CA LYS A 359 -2.03 -1.15 -15.05
C LYS A 359 -2.85 0.07 -14.63
N VAL A 360 -4.18 -0.04 -14.63
CA VAL A 360 -5.10 1.02 -14.16
C VAL A 360 -5.13 1.08 -12.63
N ARG A 361 -5.04 2.29 -12.07
CA ARG A 361 -5.13 2.63 -10.64
C ARG A 361 -5.89 3.96 -10.49
N GLY A 362 -7.16 3.89 -10.11
CA GLY A 362 -8.04 5.06 -10.06
C GLY A 362 -8.17 5.71 -11.44
N HIS A 363 -8.01 7.04 -11.51
CA HIS A 363 -8.08 7.81 -12.75
C HIS A 363 -6.81 7.77 -13.61
N PHE A 364 -5.83 6.93 -13.25
CA PHE A 364 -4.57 6.82 -13.99
C PHE A 364 -4.26 5.39 -14.39
N TYR A 365 -3.46 5.20 -15.44
CA TYR A 365 -2.84 3.94 -15.77
C TYR A 365 -1.32 4.07 -15.90
N SER A 366 -0.65 2.92 -15.98
CA SER A 366 0.78 2.82 -16.26
C SER A 366 1.02 1.79 -17.35
N THR A 367 2.07 1.99 -18.15
CA THR A 367 2.51 1.07 -19.21
C THR A 367 4.04 1.13 -19.38
N ARG A 368 4.59 0.35 -20.32
CA ARG A 368 6.01 0.35 -20.66
C ARG A 368 6.24 0.73 -22.13
N ALA A 369 7.23 1.58 -22.35
CA ALA A 369 7.84 1.79 -23.66
C ALA A 369 9.04 0.85 -23.78
N ILE A 370 9.08 0.07 -24.84
CA ILE A 370 10.10 -0.92 -25.14
C ILE A 370 10.95 -0.39 -26.30
N PHE A 371 12.26 -0.44 -26.10
CA PHE A 371 13.29 -0.03 -27.05
C PHE A 371 14.06 -1.27 -27.53
N LYS A 372 14.82 -1.13 -28.61
CA LYS A 372 15.66 -2.19 -29.16
C LYS A 372 16.66 -2.72 -28.14
N ASP A 373 17.27 -1.81 -27.38
CA ASP A 373 18.27 -2.14 -26.37
C ASP A 373 18.38 -1.05 -25.27
N ALA A 374 19.20 -1.34 -24.27
CA ALA A 374 19.42 -0.47 -23.11
C ALA A 374 20.10 0.87 -23.45
N SER A 375 20.91 0.88 -24.51
CA SER A 375 21.63 2.07 -24.97
C SER A 375 20.65 3.04 -25.61
N GLU A 376 19.77 2.52 -26.49
CA GLU A 376 18.70 3.28 -27.11
C GLU A 376 17.75 3.86 -26.05
N ALA A 377 17.28 3.05 -25.10
CA ALA A 377 16.46 3.54 -23.99
C ALA A 377 17.18 4.66 -23.22
N SER A 378 18.47 4.50 -22.93
CA SER A 378 19.25 5.53 -22.22
C SER A 378 19.36 6.84 -23.00
N ASN A 379 19.60 6.77 -24.30
CA ASN A 379 19.72 7.93 -25.19
C ASN A 379 18.36 8.66 -25.30
N VAL A 380 17.29 7.91 -25.54
CA VAL A 380 15.93 8.46 -25.60
C VAL A 380 15.58 9.19 -24.30
N PHE A 381 15.89 8.61 -23.13
CA PHE A 381 15.58 9.24 -21.85
C PHE A 381 16.28 10.60 -21.68
N GLN A 382 17.54 10.71 -22.13
CA GLN A 382 18.28 11.96 -22.07
C GLN A 382 17.64 13.05 -22.94
N ARG A 383 17.11 12.68 -24.11
CA ARG A 383 16.49 13.59 -25.08
C ARG A 383 15.07 14.01 -24.74
N ILE A 384 14.34 13.24 -23.93
CA ILE A 384 13.00 13.64 -23.48
C ILE A 384 13.11 14.92 -22.64
N GLU A 385 12.32 15.93 -23.01
CA GLU A 385 12.22 17.20 -22.28
C GLU A 385 11.40 17.03 -20.99
N GLY A 386 11.84 17.71 -19.94
CA GLY A 386 11.13 17.74 -18.65
C GLY A 386 12.08 17.76 -17.45
N PRO A 387 11.61 18.26 -16.29
CA PRO A 387 12.42 18.29 -15.09
C PRO A 387 12.73 16.87 -14.62
N GLU A 388 14.02 16.56 -14.52
CA GLU A 388 14.50 15.28 -13.99
C GLU A 388 14.48 15.28 -12.46
N LYS A 389 13.91 14.22 -11.88
CA LYS A 389 13.86 13.96 -10.45
C LYS A 389 14.06 12.47 -10.20
N LYS A 390 14.28 12.11 -8.94
CA LYS A 390 14.20 10.71 -8.52
C LYS A 390 12.78 10.37 -8.11
N ASP A 391 12.31 9.19 -8.46
CA ASP A 391 11.04 8.66 -7.98
C ASP A 391 11.14 8.16 -6.54
N SER A 392 10.05 7.59 -6.03
CA SER A 392 9.99 7.08 -4.66
C SER A 392 10.90 5.85 -4.41
N GLU A 393 11.46 5.28 -5.47
CA GLU A 393 12.42 4.15 -5.46
C GLU A 393 13.84 4.61 -5.83
N GLY A 394 14.06 5.92 -5.97
CA GLY A 394 15.36 6.50 -6.32
C GLY A 394 15.72 6.44 -7.81
N ARG A 395 14.80 5.99 -8.68
CA ARG A 395 15.01 5.89 -10.13
C ARG A 395 14.91 7.26 -10.80
N PRO A 396 15.73 7.58 -11.82
CA PRO A 396 15.55 8.78 -12.63
C PRO A 396 14.19 8.78 -13.32
N GLN A 397 13.44 9.87 -13.18
CA GLN A 397 12.17 10.11 -13.86
C GLN A 397 12.06 11.55 -14.32
N LYS A 398 11.34 11.78 -15.42
CA LYS A 398 11.02 13.10 -15.96
C LYS A 398 9.50 13.27 -16.02
N LEU A 399 9.00 14.44 -15.63
CA LEU A 399 7.61 14.83 -15.88
C LEU A 399 7.50 15.37 -17.29
N VAL A 400 6.68 14.75 -18.12
CA VAL A 400 6.48 15.11 -19.52
C VAL A 400 5.10 15.71 -19.72
N TYR A 401 5.02 16.73 -20.56
CA TYR A 401 3.77 17.31 -21.03
C TYR A 401 3.50 16.84 -22.46
N LEU A 402 2.29 16.35 -22.73
CA LEU A 402 1.89 15.85 -24.03
C LEU A 402 0.66 16.63 -24.51
N LYS A 403 0.74 17.23 -25.69
CA LYS A 403 -0.42 17.79 -26.39
C LYS A 403 -1.09 16.70 -27.20
N LEU A 404 -2.32 16.34 -26.82
CA LEU A 404 -3.13 15.33 -27.48
C LEU A 404 -3.62 15.83 -28.85
N SER A 405 -4.02 14.90 -29.72
CA SER A 405 -4.68 15.23 -31.00
C SER A 405 -5.94 16.09 -30.83
N THR A 406 -6.59 16.00 -29.67
CA THR A 406 -7.76 16.82 -29.28
C THR A 406 -7.39 18.28 -28.95
N GLY A 407 -6.09 18.61 -28.91
CA GLY A 407 -5.58 19.93 -28.50
C GLY A 407 -5.37 20.09 -27.00
N GLN A 408 -5.93 19.20 -26.18
CA GLN A 408 -5.75 19.18 -24.72
C GLN A 408 -4.30 18.84 -24.35
N ILE A 409 -3.79 19.47 -23.30
CA ILE A 409 -2.46 19.17 -22.74
C ILE A 409 -2.64 18.28 -21.51
N THR A 410 -1.91 17.18 -21.48
CA THR A 410 -1.84 16.25 -20.35
C THR A 410 -0.39 16.15 -19.85
N SER A 411 -0.20 15.52 -18.68
CA SER A 411 1.14 15.24 -18.17
C SER A 411 1.21 13.86 -17.52
N PHE A 412 2.38 13.24 -17.62
CA PHE A 412 2.67 11.95 -16.99
C PHE A 412 4.18 11.80 -16.79
N TYR A 413 4.59 10.76 -16.08
CA TYR A 413 6.00 10.54 -15.79
C TYR A 413 6.60 9.43 -16.66
N VAL A 414 7.81 9.67 -17.17
CA VAL A 414 8.65 8.67 -17.82
C VAL A 414 9.81 8.34 -16.89
N CYS A 415 10.03 7.06 -16.58
CA CYS A 415 11.04 6.60 -15.64
C CYS A 415 11.95 5.53 -16.27
N LYS A 416 13.26 5.67 -16.05
CA LYS A 416 14.27 4.74 -16.57
C LYS A 416 14.31 3.45 -15.73
N ILE A 417 14.32 2.30 -16.41
CA ILE A 417 14.54 0.99 -15.79
C ILE A 417 16.02 0.63 -15.96
N SER A 418 16.69 0.21 -14.88
CA SER A 418 18.11 -0.18 -14.89
C SER A 418 18.29 -1.70 -14.76
N SER A 419 19.41 -2.25 -15.24
CA SER A 419 19.77 -3.68 -15.12
C SER A 419 19.92 -4.19 -13.68
N SER A 420 20.10 -3.28 -12.70
CA SER A 420 20.09 -3.59 -11.26
C SER A 420 18.70 -3.48 -10.61
N SER A 421 17.66 -3.30 -11.42
CA SER A 421 16.25 -3.35 -10.99
C SER A 421 15.74 -4.72 -11.39
N PRO A 422 15.48 -5.61 -10.42
CA PRO A 422 14.88 -6.91 -10.73
C PRO A 422 13.46 -6.72 -11.28
N PRO A 423 12.88 -7.75 -11.91
CA PRO A 423 11.55 -7.63 -12.45
C PRO A 423 10.60 -7.25 -11.30
N GLU A 424 9.66 -6.35 -11.57
CA GLU A 424 8.36 -6.50 -10.93
C GLU A 424 7.83 -7.87 -11.38
N ASP A 425 8.11 -8.92 -10.60
CA ASP A 425 7.29 -10.13 -10.59
C ASP A 425 5.98 -9.79 -9.87
N SER A 426 5.22 -8.90 -10.49
CA SER A 426 3.77 -8.85 -10.35
C SER A 426 3.23 -8.87 -11.77
N LYS A 427 2.88 -10.09 -12.18
CA LYS A 427 1.79 -10.33 -13.12
C LYS A 427 0.62 -9.45 -12.69
N ARG A 428 0.47 -8.33 -13.39
CA ARG A 428 -0.81 -7.70 -13.67
C ARG A 428 -0.94 -7.69 -15.18
N GLN A 429 -0.76 -8.84 -15.81
CA GLN A 429 -1.36 -9.03 -17.13
C GLN A 429 -2.85 -9.18 -16.87
N ARG A 430 -3.58 -8.07 -16.99
CA ARG A 430 -5.00 -8.15 -17.33
C ARG A 430 -5.05 -8.76 -18.74
N THR A 431 -5.15 -10.07 -18.78
CA THR A 431 -5.57 -10.76 -20.00
C THR A 431 -7.07 -10.57 -20.08
N SER A 432 -7.52 -9.69 -20.98
CA SER A 432 -8.85 -9.83 -21.56
C SER A 432 -8.82 -11.12 -22.39
N SER A 433 -9.26 -12.22 -21.79
CA SER A 433 -9.42 -13.48 -22.50
C SER A 433 -10.64 -13.40 -23.42
N PHE A 434 -10.41 -13.42 -24.72
CA PHE A 434 -11.27 -14.18 -25.62
C PHE A 434 -10.38 -15.25 -26.26
N ILE A 435 -10.74 -16.53 -26.05
CA ILE A 435 -10.05 -17.68 -26.63
C ILE A 435 -10.76 -18.08 -27.92
N GLY A 436 -9.98 -18.25 -28.99
CA GLY A 436 -10.30 -19.00 -30.21
C GLY A 436 -9.05 -19.13 -31.09
N PRO A 437 -8.83 -20.26 -31.80
CA PRO A 437 -7.51 -20.88 -31.89
C PRO A 437 -6.74 -20.60 -33.19
N GLU A 438 -5.48 -21.03 -33.16
CA GLU A 438 -4.54 -21.24 -34.28
C GLU A 438 -3.77 -20.03 -34.81
N GLY A 439 -2.46 -20.24 -34.94
CA GLY A 439 -1.49 -19.18 -35.18
C GLY A 439 -1.58 -18.57 -36.57
N ARG A 440 -1.42 -17.24 -36.63
CA ARG A 440 -0.57 -16.50 -37.58
C ARG A 440 -0.71 -15.00 -37.35
N THR A 441 0.43 -14.30 -37.47
CA THR A 441 0.66 -12.89 -37.82
C THR A 441 -0.49 -11.86 -37.68
N CYS A 442 -0.18 -10.79 -36.93
CA CYS A 442 -0.90 -9.53 -36.75
C CYS A 442 -1.76 -9.11 -37.96
N SER A 443 -3.09 -9.07 -37.77
CA SER A 443 -4.02 -8.38 -38.66
C SER A 443 -4.93 -7.41 -37.88
N SER A 444 -5.46 -6.44 -38.61
CA SER A 444 -5.98 -5.12 -38.23
C SER A 444 -7.26 -5.05 -37.35
N GLU A 445 -7.57 -6.07 -36.55
CA GLU A 445 -8.86 -6.12 -35.83
C GLU A 445 -8.92 -5.39 -34.48
N SER A 446 -7.78 -5.10 -33.82
CA SER A 446 -7.81 -4.34 -32.55
C SER A 446 -8.23 -2.87 -32.73
N CYS A 447 -8.22 -2.36 -33.96
CA CYS A 447 -8.64 -1.00 -34.29
C CYS A 447 -10.18 -0.84 -34.33
N LYS A 448 -10.94 -1.93 -34.49
CA LYS A 448 -12.41 -1.87 -34.54
C LYS A 448 -13.03 -1.61 -33.17
N HIS A 449 -12.48 -2.19 -32.10
CA HIS A 449 -12.97 -1.99 -30.73
C HIS A 449 -12.73 -0.56 -30.23
N ALA A 450 -11.60 0.05 -30.59
CA ALA A 450 -11.32 1.45 -30.27
C ALA A 450 -12.31 2.39 -30.99
N ASN A 451 -12.62 2.12 -32.26
CA ASN A 451 -13.60 2.90 -33.01
C ASN A 451 -15.02 2.75 -32.46
N GLU A 452 -15.39 1.55 -31.99
CA GLU A 452 -16.71 1.32 -31.38
C GLU A 452 -16.84 2.05 -30.03
N ILE A 453 -15.78 2.09 -29.22
CA ILE A 453 -15.76 2.87 -27.98
C ILE A 453 -15.89 4.38 -28.26
N ILE A 454 -15.22 4.88 -29.30
CA ILE A 454 -15.33 6.29 -29.71
C ILE A 454 -16.75 6.60 -30.18
N ARG A 455 -17.34 5.72 -31.01
CA ARG A 455 -18.71 5.85 -31.49
C ARG A 455 -19.72 5.86 -30.34
N LEU A 456 -19.61 4.91 -29.41
CA LEU A 456 -20.52 4.82 -28.26
C LEU A 456 -20.39 6.04 -27.34
N LYS A 457 -19.19 6.60 -27.17
CA LYS A 457 -18.99 7.86 -26.43
C LYS A 457 -19.64 9.06 -27.13
N GLN A 458 -19.58 9.12 -28.46
CA GLN A 458 -20.25 10.17 -29.23
C GLN A 458 -21.78 10.04 -29.17
N GLU A 459 -22.33 8.82 -29.25
CA GLU A 459 -23.77 8.56 -29.07
C GLU A 459 -24.24 8.92 -27.64
N LEU A 460 -23.41 8.66 -26.61
CA LEU A 460 -23.71 9.04 -25.23
C LEU A 460 -23.77 10.56 -25.06
N SER A 461 -22.77 11.28 -25.58
CA SER A 461 -22.75 12.76 -25.55
C SER A 461 -23.95 13.36 -26.27
N ALA A 462 -24.34 12.82 -27.43
CA ALA A 462 -25.50 13.30 -28.16
C ALA A 462 -26.82 13.08 -27.38
N ARG A 463 -26.95 11.96 -26.66
CA ARG A 463 -28.10 11.70 -25.80
C ARG A 463 -28.13 12.60 -24.56
N GLU A 464 -26.97 12.94 -23.99
CA GLU A 464 -26.90 13.91 -22.88
C GLU A 464 -27.36 15.29 -23.33
N ASP A 465 -26.97 15.75 -24.52
CA ASP A 465 -27.46 17.01 -25.11
C ASP A 465 -28.97 16.97 -25.39
N GLU A 466 -29.49 15.83 -25.86
CA GLU A 466 -30.91 15.63 -26.10
C GLU A 466 -31.72 15.64 -24.79
N ILE A 467 -31.21 15.01 -23.73
CA ILE A 467 -31.79 15.06 -22.39
C ILE A 467 -31.79 16.48 -21.85
N LEU A 468 -30.69 17.23 -22.01
CA LEU A 468 -30.59 18.62 -21.56
C LEU A 468 -31.62 19.50 -22.28
N ASN A 469 -31.81 19.27 -23.58
CA ASN A 469 -32.79 20.00 -24.38
C ASN A 469 -34.24 19.64 -23.98
N LEU A 470 -34.52 18.36 -23.73
CA LEU A 470 -35.83 17.91 -23.23
C LEU A 470 -36.12 18.45 -21.82
N GLN A 471 -35.11 18.51 -20.93
CA GLN A 471 -35.24 19.13 -19.62
C GLN A 471 -35.55 20.62 -19.72
N LYS A 472 -34.96 21.32 -20.69
CA LYS A 472 -35.23 22.74 -20.96
C LYS A 472 -36.66 22.96 -21.45
N ILE A 473 -37.14 22.12 -22.37
CA ILE A 473 -38.53 22.14 -22.86
C ILE A 473 -39.52 21.83 -21.73
N LEU A 474 -39.19 20.87 -20.85
CA LEU A 474 -39.99 20.55 -19.67
C LEU A 474 -40.06 21.71 -18.68
N ALA A 475 -38.96 22.42 -18.44
CA ALA A 475 -38.93 23.61 -17.60
C ALA A 475 -39.81 24.73 -18.18
N ASP A 476 -39.72 24.97 -19.50
CA ASP A 476 -40.53 25.97 -20.20
C ASP A 476 -42.04 25.64 -20.18
N LEU A 477 -42.41 24.34 -20.17
CA LEU A 477 -43.80 23.88 -20.12
C LEU A 477 -44.39 23.81 -18.70
N THR A 478 -43.55 23.67 -17.68
CA THR A 478 -43.99 23.55 -16.26
C THR A 478 -44.06 24.91 -15.55
N GLY A 479 -43.58 26.00 -16.17
CA GLY A 479 -43.75 27.35 -15.66
C GLY A 479 -42.96 27.65 -14.38
N GLU A 480 -41.94 26.85 -14.06
CA GLU A 480 -40.97 27.16 -13.01
C GLU A 480 -39.82 27.97 -13.61
N HIS A 481 -40.00 29.30 -13.66
CA HIS A 481 -38.92 30.26 -13.88
C HIS A 481 -38.12 30.51 -12.60
#